data_AF-A0A9D0L8G9-F1
#
_entry.id   AF-A0A9D0L8G9-F1
#
_cell.length_a   1.000
_cell.length_b   1.000
_cell.length_c   1.000
_cell.angle_alpha   90.00
_cell.angle_beta   90.00
_cell.angle_gamma   90.00
#
_symmetry.space_group_name_H-M   'P 1'
#
loop_
_entity.id
_entity.type
_entity.pdbx_description
1 polymer ?
#
loop_
_entity_poly.entity_id
_entity_poly.type
_entity_poly.pdbx_seq_one_letter_code
_entity_poly.pdbx_strand_id
1 'polypeptide(L)'
;MKRLFRKKKLLSKSFSEDSVVTINNTVIFRLLKRHGYSVKLKKRNLFGFGNAASCDLDDTTVCDEYSATNGESLIEFAITVDKIDKYHYKIKFKYNPEAQEFVEKTLLPQVVLKNRPHTNEVAIEHNDHLGYLMDNAIFKTNVFVVGNVHGCYHTMRALLEQFPKDSTIIFIGDVCDYGNFTKDVIEFIIENNYSCVKGNHESYFLKSYDSPKSIWATDPKYGGAKTLQSYKDDPHTLHKHLNWIESLPSYIELNADNYAHFFISHGYGRPYYRRRNTSYADYALIHNHYLNDDFKWDYESLENNAITHIFGHDVVEDVLIVDHGEMQKDFGLNTGV
;
A
#
# COMPACT_ATOMS: atom_id res chain seq x y z
N MET A 1 29.93 20.38 0.58
CA MET A 1 29.19 20.73 1.81
C MET A 1 28.87 19.44 2.57
N LYS A 2 29.49 19.24 3.75
CA LYS A 2 29.18 18.16 4.70
C LYS A 2 28.15 18.68 5.70
N ARG A 3 27.01 17.99 5.85
CA ARG A 3 25.99 18.02 6.95
C ARG A 3 24.77 17.26 6.36
N LEU A 4 24.01 16.37 7.02
CA LEU A 4 23.72 16.23 8.45
C LEU A 4 23.01 14.86 8.71
N PHE A 5 23.66 13.72 8.50
CA PHE A 5 23.08 12.43 8.91
C PHE A 5 23.18 12.29 10.44
N ARG A 6 22.07 12.41 11.18
CA ARG A 6 22.09 12.50 12.66
C ARG A 6 21.50 11.30 13.40
N LYS A 7 20.82 10.35 12.74
CA LYS A 7 20.25 9.18 13.40
C LYS A 7 20.50 7.89 12.62
N LYS A 8 20.63 6.78 13.36
CA LYS A 8 20.85 5.42 12.86
C LYS A 8 19.87 4.50 13.58
N LYS A 9 19.06 3.76 12.85
CA LYS A 9 18.24 2.65 13.37
C LYS A 9 18.73 1.35 12.73
N LEU A 10 18.76 0.28 13.52
CA LEU A 10 19.53 -0.93 13.24
C LEU A 10 18.61 -2.14 13.12
N LEU A 11 18.72 -2.89 12.02
CA LEU A 11 18.11 -4.21 11.87
C LEU A 11 19.24 -5.25 11.70
N SER A 12 19.14 -6.38 12.39
CA SER A 12 20.15 -7.45 12.37
C SER A 12 19.53 -8.81 12.07
N LYS A 13 20.19 -9.62 11.22
CA LYS A 13 19.75 -10.98 10.91
C LYS A 13 20.92 -11.90 10.53
N SER A 14 20.74 -13.21 10.74
CA SER A 14 21.68 -14.28 10.38
C SER A 14 21.37 -14.88 9.01
N PHE A 15 22.39 -15.20 8.22
CA PHE A 15 22.34 -15.71 6.85
C PHE A 15 23.50 -16.70 6.59
N SER A 16 23.48 -17.39 5.46
CA SER A 16 24.51 -18.34 5.02
C SER A 16 25.71 -17.63 4.37
N GLU A 17 26.83 -18.34 4.21
CA GLU A 17 28.11 -17.80 3.72
C GLU A 17 28.05 -17.17 2.33
N ASP A 18 27.22 -17.71 1.41
CA ASP A 18 27.14 -17.20 0.03
C ASP A 18 25.95 -16.24 -0.17
N SER A 19 25.60 -15.47 0.86
CA SER A 19 24.41 -14.62 0.80
C SER A 19 24.59 -13.33 0.01
N VAL A 20 23.61 -13.00 -0.84
CA VAL A 20 23.60 -11.80 -1.69
C VAL A 20 22.52 -10.84 -1.23
N VAL A 21 22.84 -9.57 -0.93
CA VAL A 21 21.79 -8.58 -0.61
C VAL A 21 21.27 -7.90 -1.89
N THR A 22 19.96 -7.92 -2.09
CA THR A 22 19.25 -7.23 -3.16
C THR A 22 18.41 -6.08 -2.58
N ILE A 23 18.49 -4.88 -3.15
CA ILE A 23 17.57 -3.79 -2.81
C ILE A 23 16.63 -3.56 -4.00
N ASN A 24 15.31 -3.62 -3.77
CA ASN A 24 14.33 -3.29 -4.79
C ASN A 24 13.97 -1.79 -4.70
N ASN A 25 14.50 -1.00 -5.64
CA ASN A 25 14.34 0.45 -5.60
C ASN A 25 12.93 0.88 -6.02
N THR A 26 12.18 0.00 -6.71
CA THR A 26 10.79 0.24 -7.13
C THR A 26 9.89 0.54 -5.94
N VAL A 27 10.08 -0.21 -4.85
CA VAL A 27 9.39 -0.03 -3.56
C VAL A 27 9.60 1.37 -3.03
N ILE A 28 10.88 1.74 -2.91
CA ILE A 28 11.31 2.97 -2.30
C ILE A 28 10.79 4.15 -3.12
N PHE A 29 10.87 4.05 -4.45
CA PHE A 29 10.31 5.04 -5.36
C PHE A 29 8.79 5.17 -5.25
N ARG A 30 8.05 4.07 -5.16
CA ARG A 30 6.58 4.08 -5.02
C ARG A 30 6.15 4.71 -3.71
N LEU A 31 6.75 4.31 -2.58
CA LEU A 31 6.43 4.87 -1.25
C LEU A 31 6.67 6.37 -1.22
N LEU A 32 7.83 6.81 -1.71
CA LEU A 32 8.17 8.23 -1.75
C LEU A 32 7.23 9.02 -2.68
N LYS A 33 6.91 8.49 -3.86
CA LYS A 33 5.95 9.12 -4.78
C LYS A 33 4.56 9.26 -4.14
N ARG A 34 4.10 8.26 -3.39
CA ARG A 34 2.83 8.31 -2.66
C ARG A 34 2.80 9.43 -1.62
N HIS A 35 3.94 9.74 -1.02
CA HIS A 35 4.10 10.87 -0.09
C HIS A 35 4.39 12.21 -0.81
N GLY A 36 4.16 12.29 -2.12
CA GLY A 36 4.34 13.50 -2.92
C GLY A 36 5.79 13.82 -3.28
N TYR A 37 6.74 12.92 -2.98
CA TYR A 37 8.15 13.17 -3.26
C TYR A 37 8.54 12.69 -4.67
N SER A 38 9.20 13.57 -5.41
CA SER A 38 10.02 13.21 -6.57
C SER A 38 11.37 12.69 -6.09
N VAL A 39 11.74 11.47 -6.52
CA VAL A 39 12.91 10.76 -6.01
C VAL A 39 14.03 10.72 -7.03
N LYS A 40 15.27 10.81 -6.53
CA LYS A 40 16.50 10.58 -7.28
C LYS A 40 17.41 9.62 -6.53
N LEU A 41 17.89 8.59 -7.22
CA LEU A 41 18.97 7.73 -6.75
C LEU A 41 20.30 8.47 -7.00
N LYS A 42 21.04 8.76 -5.92
CA LYS A 42 22.30 9.53 -5.95
C LYS A 42 23.51 8.64 -6.21
N LYS A 43 23.52 7.45 -5.61
CA LYS A 43 24.63 6.51 -5.70
C LYS A 43 24.12 5.09 -5.57
N ARG A 44 24.74 4.18 -6.32
CA ARG A 44 24.51 2.74 -6.30
C ARG A 44 25.85 2.04 -6.37
N ASN A 45 26.18 1.20 -5.39
CA ASN A 45 27.39 0.36 -5.42
C ASN A 45 27.03 -1.13 -5.56
N LEU A 46 25.92 -1.42 -6.23
CA LEU A 46 25.40 -2.75 -6.50
C LEU A 46 25.62 -3.08 -7.99
N PHE A 47 25.97 -4.32 -8.30
CA PHE A 47 26.11 -4.84 -9.66
C PHE A 47 24.74 -5.29 -10.21
N GLY A 48 24.51 -5.16 -11.52
CA GLY A 48 23.26 -5.53 -12.21
C GLY A 48 22.57 -4.38 -12.96
N PHE A 49 21.68 -4.72 -13.89
CA PHE A 49 20.93 -3.78 -14.75
C PHE A 49 19.48 -3.58 -14.25
N GLY A 50 18.96 -2.35 -14.28
CA GLY A 50 17.54 -2.05 -13.96
C GLY A 50 17.26 -1.65 -12.49
N ASN A 51 16.02 -1.83 -12.02
CA ASN A 51 15.53 -1.36 -10.70
C ASN A 51 15.88 -2.29 -9.51
N ALA A 52 16.43 -3.47 -9.78
CA ALA A 52 16.95 -4.40 -8.77
C ALA A 52 18.46 -4.53 -8.94
N ALA A 53 19.17 -4.70 -7.82
CA ALA A 53 20.62 -4.68 -7.78
C ALA A 53 21.16 -5.54 -6.66
N SER A 54 22.26 -6.26 -6.89
CA SER A 54 22.90 -7.14 -5.91
C SER A 54 24.31 -6.67 -5.53
N CYS A 55 24.73 -6.93 -4.30
CA CYS A 55 26.15 -6.83 -3.89
C CYS A 55 26.62 -8.14 -3.28
N ASP A 56 27.85 -8.52 -3.64
CA ASP A 56 28.65 -9.48 -2.89
C ASP A 56 29.13 -8.83 -1.58
N LEU A 57 29.00 -9.57 -0.48
CA LEU A 57 29.14 -9.03 0.88
C LEU A 57 30.54 -9.28 1.46
N ASP A 58 31.54 -8.61 0.88
CA ASP A 58 32.93 -8.73 1.32
C ASP A 58 33.35 -7.67 2.36
N ASP A 59 32.68 -6.51 2.44
CA ASP A 59 32.95 -5.46 3.44
C ASP A 59 31.76 -4.49 3.62
N THR A 60 31.86 -3.56 4.59
CA THR A 60 30.82 -2.54 4.85
C THR A 60 30.49 -1.75 3.58
N THR A 61 29.34 -2.02 2.97
CA THR A 61 28.99 -1.48 1.65
C THR A 61 27.82 -0.52 1.77
N VAL A 62 28.00 0.71 1.27
CA VAL A 62 26.87 1.62 1.02
C VAL A 62 26.16 1.07 -0.21
N CYS A 63 24.96 0.52 -0.06
CA CYS A 63 24.26 -0.13 -1.16
C CYS A 63 23.65 0.93 -2.08
N ASP A 64 22.81 1.82 -1.52
CA ASP A 64 22.14 2.89 -2.25
C ASP A 64 22.01 4.19 -1.42
N GLU A 65 22.07 5.33 -2.12
CA GLU A 65 21.80 6.67 -1.56
C GLU A 65 20.65 7.36 -2.31
N TYR A 66 19.71 7.93 -1.57
CA TYR A 66 18.49 8.55 -2.09
C TYR A 66 18.40 10.01 -1.69
N SER A 67 17.84 10.83 -2.59
CA SER A 67 17.24 12.10 -2.23
C SER A 67 15.85 12.20 -2.82
N ALA A 68 14.89 12.68 -2.03
CA ALA A 68 13.54 12.91 -2.50
C ALA A 68 13.06 14.30 -2.07
N THR A 69 12.33 14.99 -2.94
CA THR A 69 11.75 16.31 -2.64
C THR A 69 10.32 16.43 -3.15
N ASN A 70 9.45 17.09 -2.40
CA ASN A 70 8.08 17.42 -2.79
C ASN A 70 7.89 18.92 -3.07
N GLY A 71 8.98 19.68 -3.22
CA GLY A 71 8.98 21.13 -3.41
C GLY A 71 9.14 21.94 -2.12
N GLU A 72 8.75 21.40 -0.96
CA GLU A 72 8.84 22.07 0.34
C GLU A 72 9.87 21.41 1.27
N SER A 73 10.01 20.09 1.18
CA SER A 73 10.88 19.27 2.03
C SER A 73 11.90 18.50 1.21
N LEU A 74 13.08 18.24 1.79
CA LEU A 74 14.14 17.44 1.17
C LEU A 74 14.58 16.33 2.12
N ILE A 75 14.17 15.11 1.79
CA ILE A 75 14.58 13.93 2.55
C ILE A 75 15.78 13.27 1.87
N GLU A 76 16.76 12.91 2.68
CA GLU A 76 17.95 12.19 2.25
C GLU A 76 18.17 10.98 3.15
N PHE A 77 18.35 9.82 2.54
CA PHE A 77 18.67 8.61 3.27
C PHE A 77 19.56 7.67 2.45
N ALA A 78 20.30 6.83 3.14
CA ALA A 78 21.18 5.82 2.57
C ALA A 78 20.95 4.50 3.28
N ILE A 79 21.05 3.41 2.51
CA ILE A 79 20.97 2.04 3.00
C ILE A 79 22.37 1.46 2.98
N THR A 80 22.85 1.00 4.13
CA THR A 80 24.15 0.33 4.24
C THR A 80 23.99 -1.07 4.80
N VAL A 81 24.87 -1.96 4.36
CA VAL A 81 24.96 -3.32 4.91
C VAL A 81 26.35 -3.49 5.48
N ASP A 82 26.40 -3.90 6.75
CA ASP A 82 27.64 -4.14 7.49
C ASP A 82 27.70 -5.63 7.84
N LYS A 83 28.78 -6.31 7.45
CA LYS A 83 29.09 -7.68 7.88
C LYS A 83 29.51 -7.64 9.35
N ILE A 84 28.83 -8.42 10.19
CA ILE A 84 29.18 -8.57 11.62
C ILE A 84 30.14 -9.73 11.78
N ASP A 85 29.81 -10.89 11.19
CA ASP A 85 30.64 -12.08 11.17
C ASP A 85 30.31 -12.96 9.95
N LYS A 86 30.82 -14.21 9.94
CA LYS A 86 30.65 -15.17 8.85
C LYS A 86 29.17 -15.45 8.48
N TYR A 87 28.26 -15.30 9.44
CA TYR A 87 26.84 -15.64 9.27
C TYR A 87 25.91 -14.46 9.60
N HIS A 88 26.40 -13.29 10.00
CA HIS A 88 25.55 -12.20 10.44
C HIS A 88 25.81 -10.92 9.66
N TYR A 89 24.71 -10.33 9.19
CA TYR A 89 24.72 -9.04 8.50
C TYR A 89 23.79 -8.05 9.20
N LYS A 90 24.14 -6.76 9.07
CA LYS A 90 23.42 -5.64 9.68
C LYS A 90 23.01 -4.64 8.62
N ILE A 91 21.72 -4.39 8.49
CA ILE A 91 21.23 -3.31 7.63
C ILE A 91 21.07 -2.05 8.47
N LYS A 92 21.58 -0.94 7.96
CA LYS A 92 21.49 0.38 8.60
C LYS A 92 20.86 1.37 7.65
N PHE A 93 19.94 2.15 8.19
CA PHE A 93 19.46 3.35 7.53
C PHE A 93 20.18 4.55 8.13
N LYS A 94 20.75 5.37 7.25
CA LYS A 94 21.40 6.62 7.61
C LYS A 94 20.64 7.74 6.93
N TYR A 95 20.03 8.62 7.70
CA TYR A 95 19.09 9.60 7.15
C TYR A 95 19.22 10.98 7.80
N ASN A 96 18.82 12.03 7.07
CA ASN A 96 18.76 13.40 7.59
C ASN A 96 17.54 13.54 8.54
N PRO A 97 17.48 14.56 9.42
CA PRO A 97 16.38 14.69 10.37
C PRO A 97 14.98 14.73 9.73
N GLU A 98 14.84 15.37 8.57
CA GLU A 98 13.58 15.43 7.81
C GLU A 98 13.12 14.04 7.34
N ALA A 99 14.06 13.16 6.97
CA ALA A 99 13.76 11.79 6.59
C ALA A 99 13.44 10.87 7.78
N GLN A 100 13.60 11.32 9.04
CA GLN A 100 13.46 10.43 10.19
C GLN A 100 12.09 9.77 10.25
N GLU A 101 11.01 10.56 10.14
CA GLU A 101 9.66 10.03 10.24
C GLU A 101 9.37 9.03 9.12
N PHE A 102 9.67 9.41 7.88
CA PHE A 102 9.51 8.53 6.72
C PHE A 102 10.32 7.24 6.89
N VAL A 103 11.59 7.33 7.28
CA VAL A 103 12.43 6.13 7.41
C VAL A 103 11.94 5.25 8.55
N GLU A 104 11.63 5.81 9.72
CA GLU A 104 11.30 5.03 10.91
C GLU A 104 9.88 4.45 10.89
N LYS A 105 8.92 5.18 10.33
CA LYS A 105 7.49 4.79 10.33
C LYS A 105 7.01 4.22 9.01
N THR A 106 7.66 4.54 7.90
CA THR A 106 7.22 4.09 6.56
C THR A 106 8.18 3.08 5.97
N LEU A 107 9.48 3.39 5.90
CA LEU A 107 10.44 2.54 5.21
C LEU A 107 10.82 1.31 6.03
N LEU A 108 11.17 1.50 7.31
CA LEU A 108 11.69 0.43 8.17
C LEU A 108 10.70 -0.74 8.37
N PRO A 109 9.39 -0.50 8.59
CA PRO A 109 8.41 -1.59 8.71
C PRO A 109 8.27 -2.43 7.44
N GLN A 110 8.63 -1.86 6.28
CA GLN A 110 8.53 -2.53 4.97
C GLN A 110 9.77 -3.35 4.63
N VAL A 111 10.82 -3.33 5.46
CA VAL A 111 12.05 -4.10 5.23
C VAL A 111 11.86 -5.53 5.69
N VAL A 112 11.55 -6.43 4.75
CA VAL A 112 11.51 -7.87 5.03
C VAL A 112 12.85 -8.49 4.68
N LEU A 113 13.54 -9.07 5.65
CA LEU A 113 14.75 -9.85 5.38
C LEU A 113 14.36 -11.31 5.11
N LYS A 114 14.61 -11.86 3.93
CA LYS A 114 14.41 -13.30 3.65
C LYS A 114 15.74 -14.02 3.49
N ASN A 115 15.72 -15.34 3.72
CA ASN A 115 16.81 -16.25 3.36
C ASN A 115 16.21 -17.25 2.36
N ARG A 116 16.57 -17.17 1.08
CA ARG A 116 16.06 -18.10 0.06
C ARG A 116 16.92 -19.38 0.07
N PRO A 117 16.35 -20.57 0.35
CA PRO A 117 17.10 -21.82 0.54
C PRO A 117 17.90 -22.30 -0.69
N HIS A 118 17.79 -21.63 -1.84
CA HIS A 118 18.49 -21.98 -3.07
C HIS A 118 19.30 -20.84 -3.72
N THR A 119 19.22 -19.61 -3.18
CA THR A 119 19.96 -18.45 -3.74
C THR A 119 20.71 -17.64 -2.68
N ASN A 120 20.56 -17.96 -1.39
CA ASN A 120 21.15 -17.21 -0.27
C ASN A 120 20.86 -15.68 -0.37
N GLU A 121 19.78 -15.26 -1.04
CA GLU A 121 19.48 -13.84 -1.26
C GLU A 121 18.79 -13.18 -0.05
N VAL A 122 19.20 -11.96 0.28
CA VAL A 122 18.60 -11.02 1.23
C VAL A 122 17.99 -9.87 0.44
N ALA A 123 16.72 -9.94 0.10
CA ALA A 123 16.06 -8.87 -0.64
C ALA A 123 15.38 -7.86 0.31
N ILE A 124 15.52 -6.55 0.10
CA ILE A 124 14.53 -5.55 0.56
C ILE A 124 13.37 -5.63 -0.43
N GLU A 125 12.49 -6.60 -0.20
CA GLU A 125 11.22 -6.72 -0.91
C GLU A 125 10.13 -6.03 -0.08
N HIS A 126 9.43 -5.08 -0.70
CA HIS A 126 8.01 -4.89 -0.36
C HIS A 126 7.31 -6.14 -0.88
N ASN A 127 6.34 -6.62 -0.13
CA ASN A 127 5.29 -7.40 -0.76
C ASN A 127 4.48 -6.41 -1.60
N ASP A 128 4.94 -6.18 -2.82
CA ASP A 128 4.76 -4.97 -3.66
C ASP A 128 3.31 -4.46 -3.85
N HIS A 129 2.31 -5.16 -3.34
CA HIS A 129 0.89 -4.83 -3.51
C HIS A 129 0.04 -4.95 -2.23
N LEU A 130 0.61 -5.38 -1.10
CA LEU A 130 -0.22 -6.01 -0.07
C LEU A 130 -0.70 -5.02 1.00
N GLY A 131 0.19 -4.33 1.72
CA GLY A 131 -0.22 -3.60 2.92
C GLY A 131 0.38 -2.21 3.13
N TYR A 132 -0.39 -1.34 3.80
CA TYR A 132 0.08 -0.06 4.32
C TYR A 132 -0.18 0.06 5.82
N LEU A 133 0.89 0.09 6.63
CA LEU A 133 0.77 0.35 8.07
C LEU A 133 0.69 1.86 8.34
N MET A 134 -0.29 2.21 9.14
CA MET A 134 -0.70 3.55 9.51
C MET A 134 -0.54 3.70 11.03
N ASP A 135 0.58 4.28 11.45
CA ASP A 135 0.91 4.46 12.88
C ASP A 135 0.26 5.73 13.44
N ASN A 136 0.03 5.79 14.76
CA ASN A 136 -0.65 6.85 15.52
C ASN A 136 -0.21 8.28 15.18
N ALA A 137 1.02 8.46 14.70
CA ALA A 137 1.53 9.78 14.34
C ALA A 137 1.05 10.31 12.98
N ILE A 138 0.35 9.50 12.19
CA ILE A 138 -0.09 9.81 10.84
C ILE A 138 -1.62 10.03 10.80
N PHE A 139 -2.38 9.58 11.80
CA PHE A 139 -3.84 9.70 11.86
C PHE A 139 -4.27 10.75 12.87
N LYS A 140 -5.21 11.61 12.48
CA LYS A 140 -5.79 12.62 13.35
C LYS A 140 -6.80 11.96 14.31
N THR A 141 -7.29 12.71 15.29
CA THR A 141 -8.22 12.20 16.32
C THR A 141 -9.50 11.57 15.76
N ASN A 142 -9.90 11.91 14.53
CA ASN A 142 -11.03 11.28 13.85
C ASN A 142 -10.55 10.55 12.58
N VAL A 143 -10.90 9.27 12.45
CA VAL A 143 -10.64 8.47 11.25
C VAL A 143 -11.97 8.02 10.66
N PHE A 144 -12.18 8.26 9.36
CA PHE A 144 -13.36 7.84 8.63
C PHE A 144 -12.96 6.91 7.50
N VAL A 145 -13.65 5.78 7.42
CA VAL A 145 -13.54 4.83 6.31
C VAL A 145 -14.75 5.02 5.40
N VAL A 146 -14.51 5.31 4.13
CA VAL A 146 -15.52 5.59 3.11
C VAL A 146 -15.68 4.35 2.24
N GLY A 147 -16.92 3.91 2.04
CA GLY A 147 -17.30 2.81 1.14
C GLY A 147 -17.00 3.11 -0.34
N ASN A 148 -17.43 2.22 -1.23
CA ASN A 148 -17.28 2.40 -2.67
C ASN A 148 -17.90 3.74 -3.11
N VAL A 149 -17.20 4.43 -4.00
CA VAL A 149 -17.63 5.72 -4.54
C VAL A 149 -18.18 5.56 -5.95
N HIS A 150 -17.61 4.66 -6.75
CA HIS A 150 -18.05 4.37 -8.10
C HIS A 150 -18.34 5.64 -8.94
N GLY A 151 -17.36 6.55 -9.02
CA GLY A 151 -17.50 7.79 -9.80
C GLY A 151 -18.60 8.75 -9.33
N CYS A 152 -19.20 8.57 -8.15
CA CYS A 152 -20.23 9.45 -7.57
C CYS A 152 -19.61 10.69 -6.89
N TYR A 153 -18.90 11.50 -7.67
CA TYR A 153 -18.13 12.66 -7.17
C TYR A 153 -18.93 13.60 -6.24
N HIS A 154 -20.14 14.00 -6.64
CA HIS A 154 -20.94 14.95 -5.85
C HIS A 154 -21.42 14.35 -4.53
N THR A 155 -21.83 13.07 -4.53
CA THR A 155 -22.24 12.36 -3.31
C THR A 155 -21.05 12.20 -2.36
N MET A 156 -19.88 11.81 -2.89
CA MET A 156 -18.64 11.75 -2.12
C MET A 156 -18.33 13.11 -1.47
N ARG A 157 -18.37 14.21 -2.24
CA ARG A 157 -18.11 15.54 -1.72
C ARG A 157 -19.09 15.94 -0.60
N ALA A 158 -20.38 15.73 -0.81
CA ALA A 158 -21.41 16.04 0.18
C ALA A 158 -21.27 15.19 1.47
N LEU A 159 -20.80 13.94 1.36
CA LEU A 159 -20.47 13.12 2.52
C LEU A 159 -19.26 13.68 3.28
N LEU A 160 -18.16 13.95 2.58
CA LEU A 160 -16.92 14.41 3.20
C LEU A 160 -17.04 15.79 3.85
N GLU A 161 -17.93 16.65 3.36
CA GLU A 161 -18.24 17.95 3.95
C GLU A 161 -18.87 17.86 5.35
N GLN A 162 -19.43 16.70 5.72
CA GLN A 162 -19.98 16.44 7.04
C GLN A 162 -18.89 16.05 8.05
N PHE A 163 -17.70 15.70 7.59
CA PHE A 163 -16.61 15.28 8.46
C PHE A 163 -15.85 16.49 9.04
N PRO A 164 -15.31 16.38 10.26
CA PRO A 164 -14.41 17.40 10.80
C PRO A 164 -13.23 17.65 9.84
N LYS A 165 -12.82 18.92 9.69
CA LYS A 165 -11.70 19.30 8.79
C LYS A 165 -10.39 18.58 9.12
N ASP A 166 -10.19 18.23 10.39
CA ASP A 166 -9.03 17.51 10.90
C ASP A 166 -9.29 16.01 11.03
N SER A 167 -9.88 15.42 9.98
CA SER A 167 -10.10 13.98 9.92
C SER A 167 -9.09 13.30 8.99
N THR A 168 -8.76 12.05 9.30
CA THR A 168 -8.13 11.18 8.32
C THR A 168 -9.17 10.38 7.56
N ILE A 169 -9.09 10.41 6.24
CA ILE A 169 -10.03 9.75 5.33
C ILE A 169 -9.35 8.57 4.64
N ILE A 170 -10.03 7.42 4.66
CA ILE A 170 -9.57 6.18 4.04
C ILE A 170 -10.69 5.66 3.13
N PHE A 171 -10.44 5.55 1.84
CA PHE A 171 -11.35 4.92 0.87
C PHE A 171 -11.11 3.42 0.82
N ILE A 172 -12.19 2.64 0.79
CA ILE A 172 -12.09 1.17 0.82
C ILE A 172 -11.94 0.52 -0.56
N GLY A 173 -11.60 1.31 -1.60
CA GLY A 173 -11.54 0.85 -2.99
C GLY A 173 -12.82 1.15 -3.76
N ASP A 174 -12.89 0.69 -5.01
CA ASP A 174 -14.02 0.86 -5.92
C ASP A 174 -14.47 2.32 -6.04
N VAL A 175 -13.48 3.17 -6.35
CA VAL A 175 -13.67 4.59 -6.60
C VAL A 175 -13.98 4.88 -8.07
N CYS A 176 -13.68 3.93 -8.96
CA CYS A 176 -14.02 3.98 -10.39
C CYS A 176 -15.28 3.19 -10.75
N ASP A 177 -15.69 3.34 -12.00
CA ASP A 177 -16.81 2.68 -12.67
C ASP A 177 -18.21 3.12 -12.19
N TYR A 178 -19.24 2.77 -12.97
CA TYR A 178 -20.67 3.09 -12.82
C TYR A 178 -21.08 4.57 -12.80
N GLY A 179 -20.36 5.46 -12.12
CA GLY A 179 -20.59 6.90 -12.09
C GLY A 179 -19.92 7.63 -13.25
N ASN A 180 -20.36 8.87 -13.49
CA ASN A 180 -19.88 9.66 -14.63
C ASN A 180 -18.56 10.40 -14.36
N PHE A 181 -18.10 10.43 -13.11
CA PHE A 181 -17.03 11.33 -12.66
C PHE A 181 -15.84 10.58 -12.03
N THR A 182 -15.49 9.40 -12.57
CA THR A 182 -14.31 8.63 -12.11
C THR A 182 -13.04 9.47 -12.09
N LYS A 183 -12.78 10.24 -13.17
CA LYS A 183 -11.64 11.14 -13.24
C LYS A 183 -11.60 12.12 -12.07
N ASP A 184 -12.71 12.79 -11.79
CA ASP A 184 -12.79 13.81 -10.74
C ASP A 184 -12.67 13.21 -9.33
N VAL A 185 -13.22 12.01 -9.11
CA VAL A 185 -13.07 11.28 -7.85
C VAL A 185 -11.59 10.97 -7.57
N ILE A 186 -10.89 10.36 -8.54
CA ILE A 186 -9.50 9.98 -8.36
C ILE A 186 -8.60 11.21 -8.19
N GLU A 187 -8.78 12.26 -8.99
CA GLU A 187 -8.00 13.49 -8.87
C GLU A 187 -8.19 14.11 -7.47
N PHE A 188 -9.43 14.16 -6.99
CA PHE A 188 -9.73 14.71 -5.66
C PHE A 188 -9.08 13.90 -4.53
N ILE A 189 -9.08 12.57 -4.61
CA ILE A 189 -8.40 11.71 -3.62
C ILE A 189 -6.90 11.98 -3.61
N ILE A 190 -6.28 12.11 -4.79
CA ILE A 190 -4.85 12.39 -4.95
C ILE A 190 -4.50 13.78 -4.39
N GLU A 191 -5.22 14.83 -4.80
CA GLU A 191 -4.94 16.22 -4.42
C GLU A 191 -5.05 16.44 -2.90
N ASN A 192 -5.99 15.75 -2.24
CA ASN A 192 -6.17 15.82 -0.79
C ASN A 192 -5.30 14.82 -0.01
N ASN A 193 -4.47 14.03 -0.71
CA ASN A 193 -3.61 13.01 -0.13
C ASN A 193 -4.39 12.03 0.78
N TYR A 194 -5.61 11.67 0.36
CA TYR A 194 -6.41 10.68 1.06
C TYR A 194 -5.90 9.27 0.79
N SER A 195 -6.05 8.39 1.76
CA SER A 195 -5.65 7.01 1.61
C SER A 195 -6.73 6.19 0.94
N CYS A 196 -6.34 5.19 0.18
CA CYS A 196 -7.24 4.30 -0.54
C CYS A 196 -6.62 2.91 -0.56
N VAL A 197 -7.43 1.86 -0.39
CA VAL A 197 -7.05 0.49 -0.77
C VAL A 197 -7.54 0.20 -2.19
N LYS A 198 -6.96 -0.81 -2.83
CA LYS A 198 -7.32 -1.23 -4.18
C LYS A 198 -8.60 -2.09 -4.16
N GLY A 199 -9.59 -1.72 -4.95
CA GLY A 199 -10.79 -2.53 -5.21
C GLY A 199 -10.67 -3.40 -6.45
N ASN A 200 -11.69 -4.22 -6.68
CA ASN A 200 -11.74 -5.09 -7.86
C ASN A 200 -12.00 -4.28 -9.13
N HIS A 201 -12.75 -3.17 -9.05
CA HIS A 201 -12.97 -2.28 -10.19
C HIS A 201 -11.68 -1.57 -10.63
N GLU A 202 -10.84 -1.12 -9.68
CA GLU A 202 -9.50 -0.61 -10.02
C GLU A 202 -8.62 -1.67 -10.69
N SER A 203 -8.76 -2.93 -10.27
CA SER A 203 -8.04 -4.06 -10.88
C SER A 203 -8.49 -4.34 -12.31
N TYR A 204 -9.78 -4.21 -12.62
CA TYR A 204 -10.29 -4.32 -13.98
C TYR A 204 -9.84 -3.14 -14.85
N PHE A 205 -9.97 -1.92 -14.32
CA PHE A 205 -9.54 -0.72 -15.02
C PHE A 205 -8.06 -0.80 -15.42
N LEU A 206 -7.18 -1.13 -14.47
CA LEU A 206 -5.74 -1.25 -14.73
C LEU A 206 -5.42 -2.31 -15.80
N LYS A 207 -6.17 -3.42 -15.85
CA LYS A 207 -5.95 -4.52 -16.79
C LYS A 207 -6.53 -4.29 -18.18
N SER A 208 -7.53 -3.42 -18.32
CA SER A 208 -8.39 -3.39 -19.52
C SER A 208 -8.55 -2.00 -20.16
N TYR A 209 -7.94 -0.94 -19.61
CA TYR A 209 -8.08 0.43 -20.12
C TYR A 209 -7.62 0.60 -21.58
N ASP A 210 -6.61 -0.14 -22.02
CA ASP A 210 -6.03 -0.08 -23.36
C ASP A 210 -6.83 -0.90 -24.40
N SER A 211 -7.87 -1.57 -23.94
CA SER A 211 -8.67 -2.51 -24.69
C SER A 211 -10.14 -2.05 -24.69
N PRO A 212 -10.53 -1.09 -25.57
CA PRO A 212 -11.89 -0.52 -25.61
C PRO A 212 -13.00 -1.54 -25.90
N LYS A 213 -12.65 -2.75 -26.34
CA LYS A 213 -13.57 -3.87 -26.60
C LYS A 213 -13.55 -4.92 -25.47
N SER A 214 -12.85 -4.67 -24.38
CA SER A 214 -12.85 -5.56 -23.21
C SER A 214 -14.25 -5.68 -22.62
N ILE A 215 -14.52 -6.79 -21.93
CA ILE A 215 -15.80 -6.98 -21.22
C ILE A 215 -16.01 -5.87 -20.19
N TRP A 216 -14.96 -5.44 -19.50
CA TRP A 216 -15.00 -4.33 -18.54
C TRP A 216 -15.48 -3.02 -19.20
N ALA A 217 -15.02 -2.71 -20.41
CA ALA A 217 -15.37 -1.48 -21.11
C ALA A 217 -16.76 -1.53 -21.77
N THR A 218 -17.30 -2.72 -22.05
CA THR A 218 -18.48 -2.89 -22.91
C THR A 218 -19.70 -3.48 -22.22
N ASP A 219 -19.53 -4.32 -21.20
CA ASP A 219 -20.63 -4.89 -20.42
C ASP A 219 -21.02 -3.91 -19.30
N PRO A 220 -22.27 -3.42 -19.28
CA PRO A 220 -22.76 -2.51 -18.24
C PRO A 220 -22.55 -3.01 -16.81
N LYS A 221 -22.44 -4.33 -16.60
CA LYS A 221 -22.18 -4.94 -15.28
C LYS A 221 -20.85 -4.52 -14.65
N TYR A 222 -19.90 -4.04 -15.44
CA TYR A 222 -18.61 -3.58 -14.93
C TYR A 222 -18.50 -2.05 -14.86
N GLY A 223 -19.39 -1.30 -15.51
CA GLY A 223 -19.41 0.16 -15.47
C GLY A 223 -18.22 0.88 -16.15
N GLY A 224 -17.26 0.15 -16.74
CA GLY A 224 -16.01 0.71 -17.29
C GLY A 224 -16.19 1.72 -18.43
N ALA A 225 -17.29 1.62 -19.18
CA ALA A 225 -17.62 2.58 -20.24
C ALA A 225 -17.65 4.03 -19.75
N LYS A 226 -18.23 4.27 -18.57
CA LYS A 226 -18.32 5.62 -17.98
C LYS A 226 -16.97 6.10 -17.44
N THR A 227 -16.17 5.18 -16.89
CA THR A 227 -14.78 5.47 -16.52
C THR A 227 -14.00 5.98 -17.73
N LEU A 228 -13.97 5.23 -18.84
CA LEU A 228 -13.28 5.66 -20.07
C LEU A 228 -13.81 7.00 -20.59
N GLN A 229 -15.13 7.19 -20.56
CA GLN A 229 -15.76 8.44 -21.00
C GLN A 229 -15.32 9.65 -20.17
N SER A 230 -15.05 9.49 -18.86
CA SER A 230 -14.54 10.57 -18.00
C SER A 230 -13.12 11.03 -18.37
N TYR A 231 -12.37 10.22 -19.13
CA TYR A 231 -11.00 10.53 -19.60
C TYR A 231 -10.88 10.81 -21.10
N LYS A 232 -11.99 10.88 -21.85
CA LYS A 232 -12.03 10.85 -23.32
C LYS A 232 -11.00 11.77 -24.03
N ASP A 233 -10.74 12.95 -23.47
CA ASP A 233 -9.86 13.95 -24.06
C ASP A 233 -8.66 14.31 -23.14
N ASP A 234 -8.33 13.44 -22.18
CA ASP A 234 -7.25 13.66 -21.21
C ASP A 234 -6.42 12.40 -20.92
N PRO A 235 -5.64 11.93 -21.91
CA PRO A 235 -4.78 10.76 -21.75
C PRO A 235 -3.65 10.97 -20.74
N HIS A 236 -3.25 12.23 -20.48
CA HIS A 236 -2.20 12.53 -19.52
C HIS A 236 -2.67 12.23 -18.09
N THR A 237 -3.83 12.76 -17.71
CA THR A 237 -4.42 12.49 -16.39
C THR A 237 -4.79 11.01 -16.24
N LEU A 238 -5.29 10.36 -17.31
CA LEU A 238 -5.51 8.91 -17.31
C LEU A 238 -4.23 8.15 -16.90
N HIS A 239 -3.10 8.44 -17.53
CA HIS A 239 -1.85 7.75 -17.24
C HIS A 239 -1.34 8.05 -15.82
N LYS A 240 -1.47 9.29 -15.35
CA LYS A 240 -1.18 9.66 -13.95
C LYS A 240 -2.03 8.85 -12.97
N HIS A 241 -3.33 8.71 -13.24
CA HIS A 241 -4.26 7.98 -12.38
C HIS A 241 -4.04 6.47 -12.42
N LEU A 242 -3.71 5.89 -13.58
CA LEU A 242 -3.34 4.47 -13.67
C LEU A 242 -2.08 4.15 -12.85
N ASN A 243 -1.07 5.02 -12.88
CA ASN A 243 0.11 4.89 -12.03
C ASN A 243 -0.23 4.97 -10.53
N TRP A 244 -1.17 5.85 -10.16
CA TRP A 244 -1.67 5.93 -8.78
C TRP A 244 -2.42 4.65 -8.38
N ILE A 245 -3.35 4.16 -9.22
CA ILE A 245 -4.08 2.91 -9.02
C ILE A 245 -3.11 1.74 -8.83
N GLU A 246 -2.09 1.62 -9.68
CA GLU A 246 -1.08 0.57 -9.58
C GLU A 246 -0.41 0.58 -8.20
N SER A 247 -0.16 1.76 -7.64
CA SER A 247 0.49 1.97 -6.34
C SER A 247 -0.40 1.73 -5.12
N LEU A 248 -1.71 1.53 -5.28
CA LEU A 248 -2.61 1.28 -4.15
C LEU A 248 -2.31 -0.06 -3.46
N PRO A 249 -2.31 -0.09 -2.12
CA PRO A 249 -2.20 -1.33 -1.35
C PRO A 249 -3.53 -2.10 -1.35
N SER A 250 -3.54 -3.42 -1.18
CA SER A 250 -4.77 -4.19 -0.97
C SER A 250 -5.33 -4.10 0.45
N TYR A 251 -4.51 -3.69 1.42
CA TYR A 251 -4.98 -3.39 2.77
C TYR A 251 -4.26 -2.22 3.45
N ILE A 252 -4.90 -1.69 4.50
CA ILE A 252 -4.37 -0.70 5.43
C ILE A 252 -4.50 -1.24 6.85
N GLU A 253 -3.48 -1.04 7.69
CA GLU A 253 -3.51 -1.41 9.12
C GLU A 253 -3.37 -0.15 9.99
N LEU A 254 -4.33 0.13 10.88
CA LEU A 254 -4.23 1.21 11.86
C LEU A 254 -3.91 0.64 13.24
N ASN A 255 -2.81 1.08 13.84
CA ASN A 255 -2.53 0.77 15.25
C ASN A 255 -2.87 1.99 16.10
N ALA A 256 -4.02 1.96 16.77
CA ALA A 256 -4.38 2.92 17.79
C ALA A 256 -3.88 2.41 19.16
N ASP A 257 -2.94 3.14 19.76
CA ASP A 257 -2.30 2.91 21.07
C ASP A 257 -2.79 1.67 21.83
N ASN A 258 -1.98 0.59 21.92
CA ASN A 258 -2.16 -0.62 22.77
C ASN A 258 -3.57 -1.26 22.90
N TYR A 259 -4.61 -0.77 22.22
CA TYR A 259 -6.01 -1.08 22.50
C TYR A 259 -6.78 -1.46 21.23
N ALA A 260 -6.43 -0.95 20.04
CA ALA A 260 -7.13 -1.33 18.80
C ALA A 260 -6.21 -1.44 17.58
N HIS A 261 -6.22 -2.62 16.96
CA HIS A 261 -5.64 -2.85 15.64
C HIS A 261 -6.77 -2.95 14.61
N PHE A 262 -6.86 -1.98 13.72
CA PHE A 262 -7.80 -2.01 12.60
C PHE A 262 -7.12 -2.57 11.36
N PHE A 263 -7.76 -3.53 10.73
CA PHE A 263 -7.38 -4.08 9.44
C PHE A 263 -8.44 -3.62 8.43
N ILE A 264 -8.03 -2.97 7.34
CA ILE A 264 -8.94 -2.40 6.34
C ILE A 264 -8.58 -2.99 4.99
N SER A 265 -9.50 -3.69 4.33
CA SER A 265 -9.31 -4.25 2.98
C SER A 265 -10.54 -4.01 2.14
N HIS A 266 -10.45 -4.13 0.81
CA HIS A 266 -11.63 -3.97 -0.03
C HIS A 266 -12.62 -5.13 0.15
N GLY A 267 -12.17 -6.36 -0.13
CA GLY A 267 -12.92 -7.58 0.12
C GLY A 267 -12.82 -8.08 1.57
N TYR A 268 -13.56 -9.13 1.89
CA TYR A 268 -13.54 -9.75 3.22
C TYR A 268 -12.20 -10.44 3.53
N GLY A 269 -11.29 -9.71 4.17
CA GLY A 269 -9.90 -10.13 4.37
C GLY A 269 -9.54 -10.86 5.66
N ARG A 270 -10.39 -10.88 6.70
CA ARG A 270 -10.07 -11.50 8.01
C ARG A 270 -9.46 -12.91 7.90
N PRO A 271 -9.99 -13.83 7.08
CA PRO A 271 -9.46 -15.20 6.94
C PRO A 271 -8.09 -15.30 6.25
N TYR A 272 -7.51 -14.18 5.85
CA TYR A 272 -6.21 -14.09 5.20
C TYR A 272 -5.21 -13.27 6.01
N TYR A 273 -5.61 -12.75 7.18
CA TYR A 273 -4.86 -11.75 7.91
C TYR A 273 -3.42 -12.18 8.28
N ARG A 274 -3.17 -13.40 8.72
CA ARG A 274 -1.82 -13.89 9.08
C ARG A 274 -0.91 -13.97 7.85
N ARG A 275 -1.50 -14.32 6.70
CA ARG A 275 -0.80 -14.44 5.41
C ARG A 275 -1.14 -13.32 4.43
N ARG A 276 -1.64 -12.18 4.92
CA ARG A 276 -2.03 -11.00 4.14
C ARG A 276 -0.92 -10.47 3.25
N ASN A 277 0.31 -10.78 3.63
CA ASN A 277 1.53 -10.52 2.91
C ASN A 277 1.91 -11.65 1.92
N THR A 278 0.93 -12.29 1.28
CA THR A 278 1.17 -13.24 0.18
C THR A 278 0.42 -12.81 -1.08
N SER A 279 0.95 -13.13 -2.26
CA SER A 279 0.31 -12.80 -3.54
C SER A 279 -1.07 -13.43 -3.71
N TYR A 280 -1.31 -14.57 -3.08
CA TYR A 280 -2.62 -15.21 -3.09
C TYR A 280 -3.62 -14.47 -2.18
N ALA A 281 -3.19 -14.12 -0.96
CA ALA A 281 -4.01 -13.31 -0.05
C ALA A 281 -4.38 -11.98 -0.71
N ASP A 282 -3.46 -11.33 -1.45
CA ASP A 282 -3.72 -10.10 -2.21
C ASP A 282 -5.02 -10.17 -3.02
N TYR A 283 -5.16 -11.26 -3.77
CA TYR A 283 -6.29 -11.45 -4.66
C TYR A 283 -7.58 -11.58 -3.84
N ALA A 284 -7.56 -12.33 -2.75
CA ALA A 284 -8.70 -12.48 -1.85
C ALA A 284 -9.04 -11.16 -1.12
N LEU A 285 -8.05 -10.36 -0.71
CA LEU A 285 -8.26 -9.04 -0.10
C LEU A 285 -8.95 -8.05 -1.04
N ILE A 286 -8.96 -8.32 -2.34
CA ILE A 286 -9.60 -7.50 -3.38
C ILE A 286 -10.93 -8.12 -3.86
N HIS A 287 -11.12 -9.44 -3.80
CA HIS A 287 -12.26 -10.10 -4.47
C HIS A 287 -13.12 -10.97 -3.56
N ASN A 288 -12.70 -11.22 -2.32
CA ASN A 288 -13.46 -12.08 -1.42
C ASN A 288 -14.71 -11.36 -0.92
N HIS A 289 -15.84 -12.04 -0.98
CA HIS A 289 -17.11 -11.63 -0.40
C HIS A 289 -17.33 -12.34 0.93
N TYR A 290 -17.83 -11.63 1.93
CA TYR A 290 -18.29 -12.26 3.17
C TYR A 290 -19.50 -13.15 2.94
N LEU A 291 -20.42 -12.70 2.07
CA LEU A 291 -21.71 -13.35 1.83
C LEU A 291 -21.65 -14.53 0.85
N ASN A 292 -20.47 -14.83 0.28
CA ASN A 292 -20.28 -15.91 -0.68
C ASN A 292 -19.21 -16.92 -0.21
N ASP A 293 -19.23 -18.12 -0.79
CA ASP A 293 -18.38 -19.26 -0.45
C ASP A 293 -17.15 -19.42 -1.38
N ASP A 294 -17.04 -18.63 -2.46
CA ASP A 294 -16.04 -18.77 -3.53
C ASP A 294 -14.58 -18.91 -3.04
N PHE A 295 -14.28 -18.31 -1.90
CA PHE A 295 -12.94 -18.21 -1.32
C PHE A 295 -12.78 -18.99 -0.01
N LYS A 296 -13.88 -19.55 0.55
CA LYS A 296 -13.89 -20.20 1.87
C LYS A 296 -12.98 -21.41 1.98
N TRP A 297 -12.69 -22.06 0.85
CA TRP A 297 -11.81 -23.21 0.79
C TRP A 297 -10.35 -22.91 1.19
N ASP A 298 -9.93 -21.64 1.16
CA ASP A 298 -8.56 -21.22 1.51
C ASP A 298 -8.50 -20.32 2.76
N TYR A 299 -9.52 -20.41 3.62
CA TYR A 299 -9.56 -19.67 4.88
C TYR A 299 -8.57 -20.27 5.87
N GLU A 300 -7.79 -19.40 6.52
CA GLU A 300 -6.93 -19.82 7.62
C GLU A 300 -7.72 -19.90 8.94
N SER A 301 -7.17 -20.62 9.92
CA SER A 301 -7.72 -20.67 11.27
C SER A 301 -7.75 -19.26 11.89
N LEU A 302 -8.93 -18.81 12.32
CA LEU A 302 -9.18 -17.49 12.92
C LEU A 302 -8.71 -17.41 14.40
N GLU A 303 -7.55 -17.99 14.72
CA GLU A 303 -7.01 -17.98 16.08
C GLU A 303 -6.55 -16.58 16.51
N ASN A 304 -7.29 -15.99 17.45
CA ASN A 304 -6.94 -14.93 18.40
C ASN A 304 -5.95 -13.86 17.92
N ASN A 305 -6.25 -13.22 16.79
CA ASN A 305 -5.70 -11.90 16.50
C ASN A 305 -6.74 -10.88 16.96
N ALA A 306 -6.43 -10.09 17.99
CA ALA A 306 -7.28 -8.99 18.44
C ALA A 306 -7.32 -7.87 17.37
N ILE A 307 -8.09 -8.12 16.31
CA ILE A 307 -8.25 -7.23 15.16
C ILE A 307 -9.71 -6.84 14.98
N THR A 308 -9.92 -5.57 14.68
CA THR A 308 -11.17 -5.09 14.10
C THR A 308 -10.97 -4.97 12.60
N HIS A 309 -11.77 -5.67 11.80
CA HIS A 309 -11.66 -5.64 10.35
C HIS A 309 -12.78 -4.78 9.75
N ILE A 310 -12.43 -3.92 8.80
CA ILE A 310 -13.37 -3.08 8.05
C ILE A 310 -13.20 -3.45 6.58
N PHE A 311 -14.30 -3.75 5.89
CA PHE A 311 -14.30 -4.13 4.48
C PHE A 311 -15.48 -3.53 3.72
N GLY A 312 -15.39 -3.50 2.39
CA GLY A 312 -16.44 -3.09 1.47
C GLY A 312 -16.88 -4.26 0.60
N HIS A 313 -17.10 -4.01 -0.70
CA HIS A 313 -17.36 -5.00 -1.76
C HIS A 313 -18.69 -5.77 -1.69
N ASP A 314 -19.15 -6.13 -0.48
CA ASP A 314 -20.45 -6.77 -0.28
C ASP A 314 -21.59 -5.75 -0.41
N VAL A 315 -22.66 -6.17 -1.10
CA VAL A 315 -23.89 -5.39 -1.26
C VAL A 315 -24.83 -5.73 -0.10
N VAL A 316 -24.86 -4.86 0.91
CA VAL A 316 -25.68 -4.98 2.13
C VAL A 316 -26.48 -3.71 2.34
N GLU A 317 -27.73 -3.74 2.83
CA GLU A 317 -28.53 -2.51 3.01
C GLU A 317 -28.02 -1.63 4.17
N ASP A 318 -27.59 -2.26 5.26
CA ASP A 318 -27.01 -1.62 6.45
C ASP A 318 -25.57 -2.09 6.66
N VAL A 319 -24.81 -1.39 7.51
CA VAL A 319 -23.47 -1.83 7.92
C VAL A 319 -23.57 -3.23 8.53
N LEU A 320 -22.89 -4.20 7.93
CA LEU A 320 -22.79 -5.55 8.46
C LEU A 320 -21.87 -5.53 9.67
N ILE A 321 -22.36 -5.98 10.82
CA ILE A 321 -21.57 -6.08 12.06
C ILE A 321 -21.50 -7.55 12.48
N VAL A 322 -20.29 -8.11 12.51
CA VAL A 322 -20.03 -9.46 13.00
C VAL A 322 -19.19 -9.35 14.27
N ASP A 323 -19.71 -9.88 15.39
CA ASP A 323 -19.01 -9.85 16.68
C ASP A 323 -18.41 -11.24 16.97
N HIS A 324 -17.08 -11.28 17.13
CA HIS A 324 -16.31 -12.50 17.43
C HIS A 324 -15.82 -12.54 18.89
N GLY A 325 -16.25 -11.61 19.76
CA GLY A 325 -15.79 -11.52 21.16
C GLY A 325 -14.66 -10.49 21.36
N GLU A 326 -13.84 -10.65 22.40
CA GLU A 326 -12.80 -9.72 22.93
C GLU A 326 -12.13 -8.78 21.88
N MET A 327 -12.79 -7.66 21.55
CA MET A 327 -12.34 -6.64 20.58
C MET A 327 -12.14 -7.13 19.13
N GLN A 328 -12.79 -8.23 18.76
CA GLN A 328 -12.76 -8.80 17.42
C GLN A 328 -14.09 -8.55 16.72
N LYS A 329 -14.14 -7.57 15.82
CA LYS A 329 -15.35 -7.23 15.07
C LYS A 329 -15.05 -7.08 13.60
N ASP A 330 -16.04 -7.41 12.77
CA ASP A 330 -16.02 -7.10 11.34
C ASP A 330 -17.11 -6.10 11.03
N PHE A 331 -16.74 -5.09 10.25
CA PHE A 331 -17.62 -4.04 9.75
C PHE A 331 -17.62 -4.08 8.22
N GLY A 332 -18.68 -4.62 7.63
CA GLY A 332 -18.91 -4.57 6.18
C GLY A 332 -19.67 -3.29 5.83
N LEU A 333 -19.00 -2.37 5.14
CA LEU A 333 -19.60 -1.12 4.68
C LEU A 333 -20.48 -1.36 3.46
N ASN A 334 -21.72 -0.86 3.50
CA ASN A 334 -22.63 -0.86 2.36
C ASN A 334 -22.04 -0.04 1.21
N THR A 335 -22.10 -0.60 0.01
CA THR A 335 -21.64 0.02 -1.24
C THR A 335 -22.64 -0.14 -2.39
N GLY A 336 -23.93 -0.20 -2.06
CA GLY A 336 -25.04 -0.29 -2.99
C GLY A 336 -24.89 0.72 -4.13
N VAL A 337 -24.81 0.20 -5.35
CA VAL A 337 -24.74 0.96 -6.59
C VAL A 337 -26.13 1.15 -7.18
#